data_AF-A0A7X5FTV4-F1
#
_entry.id   AF-A0A7X5FTV4-F1
#
_cell.length_a   1.000
_cell.length_b   1.000
_cell.length_c   1.000
_cell.angle_alpha   90.00
_cell.angle_beta   90.00
_cell.angle_gamma   90.00
#
_symmetry.space_group_name_H-M   'P 1'
#
loop_
_entity.id
_entity.type
_entity.pdbx_description
1 polymer ?
#
loop_
_entity_poly.entity_id
_entity_poly.type
_entity_poly.pdbx_seq_one_letter_code
_entity_poly.pdbx_strand_id
1 'polypeptide(L)'
;MRLLNILKENNIIKVSPEDHLSKVLSRLSTSHDAAFVFDKEDKYMGIVSPYFTMIKSSMPANTKVQHCLTHTAKIYLNYPLSKVCQLFIESKIHYLPIFDEKDKFLGIISARRILSYFKDLSIFKVGVEKIIIKRWQGLITVHENDTITQAINLFKSKKISKLIVINHDKKLKGVLSYYDLIKLMISPKYSSHHGERANEKISFYNYRVKNFAKSYVLTLSKERHLIEVINLIVNKKIGSVIIVDPDRRPLGIITTRDILRFFIDNEKFAFIKSLNPFKKMFKK
;
A
#
# COMPACT_ATOMS: atom_id res chain seq x y z
N MET A 1 5.48 17.37 -15.55
CA MET A 1 5.86 16.02 -16.01
C MET A 1 4.70 15.40 -16.79
N ARG A 2 4.94 14.78 -17.94
CA ARG A 2 3.92 14.04 -18.70
C ARG A 2 3.82 12.60 -18.18
N LEU A 3 2.61 12.03 -18.12
CA LEU A 3 2.39 10.65 -17.65
C LEU A 3 3.11 9.61 -18.51
N LEU A 4 3.32 9.90 -19.79
CA LEU A 4 4.07 9.06 -20.72
C LEU A 4 5.46 8.68 -20.19
N ASN A 5 6.15 9.61 -19.51
CA ASN A 5 7.50 9.38 -18.99
C ASN A 5 7.55 8.33 -17.87
N ILE A 6 6.41 8.02 -17.25
CA ILE A 6 6.29 7.05 -16.15
C ILE A 6 5.32 5.90 -16.47
N LEU A 7 4.86 5.80 -17.71
CA LEU A 7 4.10 4.67 -18.23
C LEU A 7 4.95 3.39 -18.20
N LYS A 8 4.38 2.29 -17.72
CA LYS A 8 5.00 0.96 -17.67
C LYS A 8 4.22 0.01 -18.57
N GLU A 9 4.87 -0.47 -19.62
CA GLU A 9 4.28 -1.41 -20.59
C GLU A 9 4.75 -2.85 -20.34
N ASN A 10 5.94 -3.02 -19.78
CA ASN A 10 6.57 -4.33 -19.56
C ASN A 10 6.36 -4.85 -18.14
N ASN A 11 6.50 -6.16 -17.91
CA ASN A 11 6.41 -6.77 -16.57
C ASN A 11 5.10 -6.41 -15.84
N ILE A 12 3.99 -6.37 -16.58
CA ILE A 12 2.63 -6.26 -16.04
C ILE A 12 2.19 -7.67 -15.66
N ILE A 13 1.65 -7.83 -14.45
CA ILE A 13 1.13 -9.13 -13.99
C ILE A 13 -0.25 -9.31 -14.65
N LYS A 14 -0.26 -9.84 -15.88
CA LYS A 14 -1.49 -10.23 -16.59
C LYS A 14 -1.98 -11.60 -16.12
N VAL A 15 -3.30 -11.75 -15.91
CA VAL A 15 -3.97 -12.99 -15.48
C VAL A 15 -5.26 -13.20 -16.28
N SER A 16 -5.71 -14.46 -16.39
CA SER A 16 -6.96 -14.83 -17.07
C SER A 16 -8.15 -14.80 -16.10
N PRO A 17 -9.39 -14.48 -16.54
CA PRO A 17 -10.61 -14.64 -15.73
C PRO A 17 -10.84 -16.07 -15.23
N GLU A 18 -10.30 -17.07 -15.94
CA GLU A 18 -10.41 -18.49 -15.59
C GLU A 18 -9.35 -18.96 -14.57
N ASP A 19 -8.33 -18.12 -14.28
CA ASP A 19 -7.36 -18.44 -13.24
C ASP A 19 -8.04 -18.51 -11.85
N HIS A 20 -7.44 -19.24 -10.91
CA HIS A 20 -7.84 -19.22 -9.50
C HIS A 20 -7.12 -18.12 -8.73
N LEU A 21 -7.78 -17.58 -7.70
CA LEU A 21 -7.24 -16.52 -6.84
C LEU A 21 -5.87 -16.89 -6.24
N SER A 22 -5.67 -18.14 -5.83
CA SER A 22 -4.39 -18.65 -5.29
C SER A 22 -3.21 -18.44 -6.24
N LYS A 23 -3.39 -18.72 -7.54
CA LYS A 23 -2.40 -18.49 -8.60
C LYS A 23 -2.08 -17.01 -8.78
N VAL A 24 -3.08 -16.14 -8.61
CA VAL A 24 -2.87 -14.69 -8.67
C VAL A 24 -2.09 -14.19 -7.44
N LEU A 25 -2.50 -14.61 -6.24
CA LEU A 25 -1.88 -14.19 -4.98
C LEU A 25 -0.40 -14.58 -4.89
N SER A 26 -0.01 -15.72 -5.48
CA SER A 26 1.40 -16.18 -5.50
C SER A 26 2.32 -15.31 -6.39
N ARG A 27 1.75 -14.58 -7.37
CA ARG A 27 2.49 -13.69 -8.28
C ARG A 27 2.60 -12.25 -7.78
N LEU A 28 1.79 -11.86 -6.80
CA LEU A 28 1.81 -10.53 -6.19
C LEU A 28 2.80 -10.49 -5.03
N SER A 29 3.25 -9.29 -4.60
CA SER A 29 4.29 -9.13 -3.58
C SER A 29 3.89 -8.29 -2.36
N THR A 30 2.76 -7.57 -2.43
CA THR A 30 2.21 -6.77 -1.32
C THR A 30 0.67 -6.76 -1.34
N SER A 31 0.04 -6.41 -0.22
CA SER A 31 -1.43 -6.28 -0.14
C SER A 31 -2.03 -5.24 -1.09
N HIS A 32 -1.23 -4.27 -1.55
CA HIS A 32 -1.67 -3.19 -2.43
C HIS A 32 -1.20 -3.38 -3.87
N ASP A 33 -0.54 -4.49 -4.20
CA ASP A 33 -0.25 -4.84 -5.59
C ASP A 33 -1.55 -5.24 -6.32
N ALA A 34 -1.52 -5.19 -7.64
CA ALA A 34 -2.65 -5.57 -8.50
C ALA A 34 -2.17 -6.45 -9.65
N ALA A 35 -2.92 -7.52 -9.91
CA ALA A 35 -2.87 -8.24 -11.17
C ALA A 35 -3.96 -7.69 -12.10
N PHE A 36 -3.64 -7.55 -13.38
CA PHE A 36 -4.53 -6.99 -14.40
C PHE A 36 -5.15 -8.14 -15.17
N VAL A 37 -6.48 -8.16 -15.22
CA VAL A 37 -7.26 -9.26 -15.80
C VAL A 37 -7.58 -8.93 -17.25
N PHE A 38 -7.29 -9.86 -18.14
CA PHE A 38 -7.58 -9.78 -19.57
C PHE A 38 -8.32 -11.05 -20.00
N ASP A 39 -9.34 -10.89 -20.84
CA ASP A 39 -10.02 -12.04 -21.45
C ASP A 39 -9.19 -12.65 -22.60
N LYS A 40 -9.80 -13.60 -23.31
CA LYS A 40 -9.16 -14.31 -24.44
C LYS A 40 -8.89 -13.40 -25.65
N GLU A 41 -9.53 -12.24 -25.72
CA GLU A 41 -9.38 -11.25 -26.79
C GLU A 41 -8.40 -10.12 -26.40
N ASP A 42 -7.64 -10.30 -25.31
CA ASP A 42 -6.77 -9.28 -24.68
C ASP A 42 -7.53 -8.00 -24.27
N LYS A 43 -8.84 -8.10 -24.03
CA LYS A 43 -9.63 -6.98 -23.50
C LYS A 43 -9.46 -6.91 -21.99
N TYR A 44 -9.08 -5.72 -21.52
CA TYR A 44 -8.94 -5.45 -20.09
C TYR A 44 -10.31 -5.53 -19.37
N MET A 45 -10.39 -6.37 -18.34
CA MET A 45 -11.61 -6.59 -17.56
C MET A 45 -11.59 -5.90 -16.19
N GLY A 46 -10.41 -5.62 -15.63
CA GLY A 46 -10.28 -5.09 -14.28
C GLY A 46 -9.01 -5.55 -13.59
N ILE A 47 -8.99 -5.48 -12.26
CA ILE A 47 -7.87 -5.98 -11.46
C ILE A 47 -8.31 -6.97 -10.40
N VAL A 48 -7.33 -7.71 -9.88
CA VAL A 48 -7.42 -8.44 -8.62
C VAL A 48 -6.30 -7.97 -7.69
N SER A 49 -6.62 -7.67 -6.42
CA SER A 49 -5.64 -7.30 -5.40
C SER A 49 -5.86 -8.06 -4.09
N PRO A 50 -4.82 -8.35 -3.30
CA PRO A 50 -4.98 -9.04 -2.04
C PRO A 50 -5.75 -8.22 -1.00
N TYR A 51 -5.69 -6.88 -1.07
CA TYR A 51 -6.50 -6.03 -0.19
C TYR A 51 -8.00 -6.27 -0.40
N PHE A 52 -8.48 -6.24 -1.64
CA PHE A 52 -9.91 -6.41 -1.92
C PHE A 52 -10.37 -7.84 -1.68
N THR A 53 -9.60 -8.83 -2.12
CA THR A 53 -10.01 -10.23 -2.00
C THR A 53 -9.86 -10.75 -0.57
N MET A 54 -8.73 -10.48 0.09
CA MET A 54 -8.41 -11.12 1.37
C MET A 54 -8.73 -10.28 2.61
N ILE A 55 -8.54 -8.94 2.55
CA ILE A 55 -8.79 -8.06 3.70
C ILE A 55 -10.24 -7.59 3.72
N LYS A 56 -10.75 -7.11 2.58
CA LYS A 56 -12.10 -6.54 2.49
C LYS A 56 -13.18 -7.61 2.44
N SER A 57 -12.95 -8.71 1.72
CA SER A 57 -13.99 -9.70 1.40
C SER A 57 -13.70 -11.12 1.88
N SER A 58 -12.48 -11.45 2.36
CA SER A 58 -12.09 -12.79 2.82
C SER A 58 -12.43 -13.93 1.83
N MET A 59 -12.20 -13.71 0.54
CA MET A 59 -12.54 -14.65 -0.54
C MET A 59 -11.71 -15.95 -0.44
N PRO A 60 -12.31 -17.13 -0.71
CA PRO A 60 -11.59 -18.39 -0.80
C PRO A 60 -10.49 -18.40 -1.86
N ALA A 61 -9.38 -19.08 -1.59
CA ALA A 61 -8.24 -19.11 -2.51
C ALA A 61 -8.53 -19.85 -3.84
N ASN A 62 -9.51 -20.74 -3.87
CA ASN A 62 -9.96 -21.45 -5.07
C ASN A 62 -11.04 -20.68 -5.87
N THR A 63 -11.45 -19.48 -5.46
CA THR A 63 -12.39 -18.67 -6.23
C THR A 63 -11.79 -18.29 -7.59
N LYS A 64 -12.58 -18.37 -8.68
CA LYS A 64 -12.16 -17.91 -10.01
C LYS A 64 -11.93 -16.40 -10.04
N VAL A 65 -10.95 -15.96 -10.82
CA VAL A 65 -10.54 -14.55 -10.94
C VAL A 65 -11.68 -13.64 -11.39
N GLN A 66 -12.54 -14.10 -12.31
CA GLN A 66 -13.72 -13.34 -12.75
C GLN A 66 -14.66 -12.90 -11.61
N HIS A 67 -14.74 -13.68 -10.52
CA HIS A 67 -15.54 -13.34 -9.34
C HIS A 67 -14.78 -12.49 -8.30
N CYS A 68 -13.48 -12.28 -8.53
CA CYS A 68 -12.60 -11.47 -7.69
C CYS A 68 -12.39 -10.04 -8.25
N LEU A 69 -12.96 -9.75 -9.43
CA LEU A 69 -12.72 -8.52 -10.17
C LEU A 69 -13.08 -7.29 -9.34
N THR A 70 -12.14 -6.34 -9.31
CA THR A 70 -12.37 -4.98 -8.83
C THR A 70 -12.08 -4.01 -9.95
N HIS A 71 -13.02 -3.09 -10.19
CA HIS A 71 -12.85 -2.04 -11.18
C HIS A 71 -12.09 -0.86 -10.58
N THR A 72 -11.10 -0.39 -11.31
CA THR A 72 -10.29 0.77 -10.95
C THR A 72 -10.55 1.90 -11.92
N ALA A 73 -10.28 3.13 -11.50
CA ALA A 73 -10.40 4.26 -12.39
C ALA A 73 -9.45 4.10 -13.59
N LYS A 74 -10.00 4.29 -14.80
CA LYS A 74 -9.20 4.44 -16.02
C LYS A 74 -8.48 5.77 -15.97
N ILE A 75 -7.18 5.76 -16.25
CA ILE A 75 -6.36 6.97 -16.38
C ILE A 75 -6.07 7.20 -17.85
N TYR A 76 -6.18 8.45 -18.29
CA TYR A 76 -5.76 8.86 -19.64
C TYR A 76 -4.47 9.69 -19.55
N LEU A 77 -3.69 9.70 -20.63
CA LEU A 77 -2.36 10.34 -20.67
C LEU A 77 -2.38 11.86 -20.38
N ASN A 78 -3.51 12.50 -20.61
CA ASN A 78 -3.72 13.94 -20.37
C ASN A 78 -4.10 14.26 -18.91
N TYR A 79 -4.30 13.26 -18.04
CA TYR A 79 -4.70 13.52 -16.66
C TYR A 79 -3.60 14.26 -15.88
N PRO A 80 -3.96 15.27 -15.06
CA PRO A 80 -3.00 15.94 -14.21
C PRO A 80 -2.49 15.00 -13.12
N LEU A 81 -1.22 15.16 -12.72
CA LEU A 81 -0.57 14.26 -11.77
C LEU A 81 -1.28 14.23 -10.41
N SER A 82 -1.81 15.35 -9.93
CA SER A 82 -2.62 15.40 -8.70
C SER A 82 -3.89 14.57 -8.78
N LYS A 83 -4.56 14.54 -9.94
CA LYS A 83 -5.73 13.67 -10.14
C LYS A 83 -5.32 12.20 -10.09
N VAL A 84 -4.20 11.83 -10.71
CA VAL A 84 -3.65 10.47 -10.61
C VAL A 84 -3.31 10.10 -9.16
N CYS A 85 -2.67 11.02 -8.42
CA CYS A 85 -2.37 10.82 -7.00
C CYS A 85 -3.65 10.63 -6.17
N GLN A 86 -4.71 11.39 -6.47
CA GLN A 86 -6.02 11.24 -5.83
C GLN A 86 -6.61 9.85 -6.09
N LEU A 87 -6.59 9.39 -7.34
CA LEU A 87 -7.09 8.07 -7.72
C LEU A 87 -6.31 6.94 -7.01
N PHE A 88 -4.99 7.07 -6.82
CA PHE A 88 -4.21 6.11 -6.03
C PHE A 88 -4.67 6.05 -4.56
N ILE A 89 -4.94 7.21 -3.95
CA ILE A 89 -5.38 7.28 -2.56
C ILE A 89 -6.77 6.66 -2.38
N GLU A 90 -7.68 6.92 -3.32
CA GLU A 90 -9.07 6.44 -3.28
C GLU A 90 -9.17 4.93 -3.55
N SER A 91 -8.42 4.45 -4.54
CA SER A 91 -8.45 3.04 -4.97
C SER A 91 -7.74 2.06 -4.02
N LYS A 92 -6.89 2.54 -3.10
CA LYS A 92 -6.12 1.71 -2.15
C LYS A 92 -5.20 0.65 -2.80
N ILE A 93 -4.82 0.86 -4.05
CA ILE A 93 -3.88 0.01 -4.80
C ILE A 93 -2.68 0.84 -5.25
N HIS A 94 -1.58 0.16 -5.59
CA HIS A 94 -0.33 0.80 -5.99
C HIS A 94 -0.12 0.88 -7.50
N TYR A 95 -1.04 0.34 -8.30
CA TYR A 95 -0.99 0.37 -9.76
C TYR A 95 -2.34 0.78 -10.35
N LEU A 96 -2.33 1.63 -11.37
CA LEU A 96 -3.54 2.03 -12.08
C LEU A 96 -3.35 1.82 -13.59
N PRO A 97 -4.40 1.37 -14.31
CA PRO A 97 -4.33 1.18 -15.76
C PRO A 97 -4.37 2.52 -16.50
N ILE A 98 -3.58 2.63 -17.57
CA ILE A 98 -3.57 3.77 -18.49
C ILE A 98 -4.17 3.35 -19.83
N PHE A 99 -5.02 4.21 -20.39
CA PHE A 99 -5.70 4.05 -21.66
C PHE A 99 -5.41 5.23 -22.60
N ASP A 100 -5.57 5.01 -23.90
CA ASP A 100 -5.66 6.09 -24.88
C ASP A 100 -7.10 6.64 -25.01
N GLU A 101 -7.29 7.62 -25.89
CA GLU A 101 -8.59 8.26 -26.15
C GLU A 101 -9.61 7.30 -26.79
N LYS A 102 -9.14 6.17 -27.37
CA LYS A 102 -9.97 5.12 -27.96
C LYS A 102 -10.25 3.99 -26.98
N ASP A 103 -9.99 4.20 -25.69
CA ASP A 103 -10.22 3.23 -24.62
C ASP A 103 -9.36 1.96 -24.74
N LYS A 104 -8.26 2.01 -25.51
CA LYS A 104 -7.29 0.92 -25.61
C LYS A 104 -6.34 0.96 -24.42
N PHE A 105 -6.14 -0.19 -23.79
CA PHE A 105 -5.16 -0.34 -22.71
C PHE A 105 -3.74 -0.11 -23.24
N LEU A 106 -3.03 0.87 -22.69
CA LEU A 106 -1.65 1.19 -23.05
C LEU A 106 -0.65 0.56 -22.08
N GLY A 107 -0.98 0.49 -20.79
CA GLY A 107 -0.07 0.02 -19.77
C GLY A 107 -0.52 0.40 -18.36
N ILE A 108 0.43 0.49 -17.44
CA ILE A 108 0.14 0.82 -16.04
C ILE A 108 1.05 1.95 -15.53
N ILE A 109 0.57 2.67 -14.53
CA ILE A 109 1.36 3.58 -13.71
C ILE A 109 1.41 3.05 -12.29
N SER A 110 2.51 3.30 -11.58
CA SER A 110 2.62 2.94 -10.16
C SER A 110 2.87 4.15 -9.28
N ALA A 111 2.33 4.09 -8.06
CA ALA A 111 2.58 5.11 -7.05
C ALA A 111 4.08 5.26 -6.76
N ARG A 112 4.87 4.17 -6.84
CA ARG A 112 6.32 4.22 -6.64
C ARG A 112 7.06 5.00 -7.74
N ARG A 113 6.62 4.91 -9.01
CA ARG A 113 7.21 5.73 -10.09
C ARG A 113 6.91 7.22 -9.89
N ILE A 114 5.70 7.55 -9.44
CA ILE A 114 5.36 8.93 -9.04
C ILE A 114 6.26 9.40 -7.90
N LEU A 115 6.43 8.60 -6.84
CA LEU A 115 7.30 8.93 -5.72
C LEU A 115 8.78 9.08 -6.15
N SER A 116 9.22 8.39 -7.19
CA SER A 116 10.59 8.54 -7.70
C SER A 116 10.82 9.93 -8.29
N TYR A 117 9.81 10.49 -8.96
CA TYR A 117 9.82 11.89 -9.43
C TYR A 117 9.73 12.90 -8.29
N PHE A 118 9.01 12.58 -7.23
CA PHE A 118 8.88 13.47 -6.07
C PHE A 118 10.19 13.72 -5.33
N LYS A 119 11.22 12.89 -5.56
CA LYS A 119 12.51 13.03 -4.87
C LYS A 119 13.20 14.36 -5.13
N ASP A 120 12.96 14.95 -6.30
CA ASP A 120 13.64 16.17 -6.72
C ASP A 120 12.85 17.44 -6.35
N LEU A 121 11.63 17.28 -5.81
CA LEU A 121 10.76 18.41 -5.48
C LEU A 121 11.07 18.97 -4.09
N SER A 122 11.41 20.25 -4.03
CA SER A 122 11.77 20.96 -2.79
C SER A 122 10.67 20.97 -1.73
N ILE A 123 9.40 20.81 -2.14
CA ILE A 123 8.24 20.74 -1.24
C ILE A 123 8.34 19.61 -0.21
N PHE A 124 9.12 18.56 -0.49
CA PHE A 124 9.32 17.43 0.44
C PHE A 124 10.50 17.63 1.40
N LYS A 125 11.20 18.77 1.35
CA LYS A 125 12.19 19.19 2.36
C LYS A 125 11.49 19.78 3.60
N VAL A 126 10.50 19.05 4.12
CA VAL A 126 9.76 19.40 5.33
C VAL A 126 10.03 18.35 6.41
N GLY A 127 10.14 18.79 7.67
CA GLY A 127 10.33 17.89 8.80
C GLY A 127 9.17 16.90 8.94
N VAL A 128 9.50 15.64 9.19
CA VAL A 128 8.58 14.52 9.35
C VAL A 128 7.61 14.75 10.50
N GLU A 129 8.07 15.34 11.61
CA GLU A 129 7.25 15.67 12.77
C GLU A 129 5.99 16.47 12.40
N LYS A 130 6.11 17.45 11.49
CA LYS A 130 4.97 18.26 11.02
C LYS A 130 3.90 17.44 10.28
N ILE A 131 4.31 16.34 9.64
CA ILE A 131 3.42 15.44 8.91
C ILE A 131 2.67 14.54 9.88
N ILE A 132 3.35 14.02 10.89
CA ILE A 132 2.76 13.11 11.89
C ILE A 132 1.74 13.85 12.75
N ILE A 133 2.08 15.03 13.27
CA ILE A 133 1.22 15.81 14.16
C ILE A 133 -0.13 16.12 13.51
N LYS A 134 -0.13 16.51 12.23
CA LYS A 134 -1.36 16.81 11.48
C LYS A 134 -2.29 15.59 11.28
N ARG A 135 -1.79 14.38 11.49
CA ARG A 135 -2.44 13.13 11.08
C ARG A 135 -2.60 12.12 12.21
N TRP A 136 -2.50 12.54 13.47
CA TRP A 136 -2.53 11.62 14.60
C TRP A 136 -3.90 10.91 14.72
N GLN A 137 -4.08 9.84 13.96
CA GLN A 137 -5.24 8.94 14.00
C GLN A 137 -4.97 7.73 14.91
N GLY A 138 -3.95 7.82 15.77
CA GLY A 138 -3.46 6.71 16.58
C GLY A 138 -2.63 5.71 15.75
N LEU A 139 -1.50 5.28 16.30
CA LEU A 139 -0.80 4.14 15.73
C LEU A 139 -1.58 2.87 16.06
N ILE A 140 -1.86 2.07 15.05
CA ILE A 140 -2.47 0.76 15.26
C ILE A 140 -1.34 -0.24 15.50
N THR A 141 -1.19 -0.60 16.77
CA THR A 141 -0.14 -1.51 17.26
C THR A 141 -0.71 -2.86 17.65
N VAL A 142 0.15 -3.86 17.70
CA VAL A 142 -0.11 -5.19 18.26
C VAL A 142 1.07 -5.57 19.14
N HIS A 143 0.84 -6.31 20.22
CA HIS A 143 1.92 -6.79 21.06
C HIS A 143 2.61 -8.01 20.44
N GLU A 144 3.91 -8.16 20.63
CA GLU A 144 4.69 -9.25 20.01
C GLU A 144 4.23 -10.66 20.44
N ASN A 145 3.60 -10.76 21.61
CA ASN A 145 3.01 -11.98 22.15
C ASN A 145 1.50 -12.10 21.90
N ASP A 146 0.86 -11.21 21.14
CA ASP A 146 -0.53 -11.44 20.70
C ASP A 146 -0.59 -12.60 19.70
N THR A 147 -1.77 -13.19 19.52
CA THR A 147 -2.00 -14.26 18.56
C THR A 147 -2.18 -13.72 17.13
N ILE A 148 -1.92 -14.55 16.13
CA ILE A 148 -2.20 -14.22 14.74
C ILE A 148 -3.69 -13.98 14.50
N THR A 149 -4.59 -14.69 15.20
CA THR A 149 -6.03 -14.41 15.17
C THR A 149 -6.34 -12.96 15.54
N GLN A 150 -5.77 -12.47 16.65
CA GLN A 150 -5.97 -11.08 17.08
C GLN A 150 -5.46 -10.09 16.03
N ALA A 151 -4.28 -10.34 15.45
CA ALA A 151 -3.74 -9.50 14.38
C ALA A 151 -4.63 -9.49 13.12
N ILE A 152 -5.10 -10.65 12.65
CA ILE A 152 -6.01 -10.77 11.50
C ILE A 152 -7.32 -9.99 11.74
N ASN A 153 -7.91 -10.12 12.92
CA ASN A 153 -9.12 -9.38 13.29
C ASN A 153 -8.88 -7.86 13.27
N LEU A 154 -7.71 -7.42 13.72
CA LEU A 154 -7.32 -6.01 13.70
C LEU A 154 -7.12 -5.50 12.27
N PHE A 155 -6.47 -6.26 11.38
CA PHE A 155 -6.35 -5.92 9.96
C PHE A 155 -7.71 -5.71 9.29
N LYS A 156 -8.65 -6.63 9.52
CA LYS A 156 -9.99 -6.60 8.93
C LYS A 156 -10.84 -5.46 9.49
N SER A 157 -10.95 -5.36 10.81
CA SER A 157 -11.78 -4.34 11.48
C SER A 157 -11.31 -2.92 11.19
N LYS A 158 -9.98 -2.69 11.16
CA LYS A 158 -9.40 -1.37 10.86
C LYS A 158 -9.18 -1.13 9.36
N LYS A 159 -9.38 -2.14 8.51
CA LYS A 159 -9.17 -2.09 7.04
C LYS A 159 -7.77 -1.57 6.68
N ILE A 160 -6.76 -2.06 7.40
CA ILE A 160 -5.34 -1.73 7.21
C ILE A 160 -4.57 -2.96 6.75
N SER A 161 -3.35 -2.74 6.24
CA SER A 161 -2.51 -3.82 5.71
C SER A 161 -1.20 -4.02 6.47
N LYS A 162 -0.89 -3.15 7.45
CA LYS A 162 0.29 -3.26 8.32
C LYS A 162 -0.07 -2.95 9.77
N LEU A 163 0.53 -3.71 10.68
CA LEU A 163 0.50 -3.50 12.12
C LEU A 163 1.92 -3.26 12.62
N ILE A 164 2.04 -2.31 13.54
CA ILE A 164 3.30 -2.03 14.22
C ILE A 164 3.39 -2.96 15.42
N VAL A 165 4.47 -3.73 15.51
CA VAL A 165 4.66 -4.70 16.58
C VAL A 165 5.50 -4.08 17.67
N ILE A 166 5.00 -4.09 18.91
CA ILE A 166 5.67 -3.54 20.08
C ILE A 166 5.84 -4.59 21.18
N ASN A 167 6.80 -4.37 22.08
CA ASN A 167 6.92 -5.12 23.32
C ASN A 167 6.16 -4.43 24.47
N HIS A 168 6.31 -4.99 25.68
CA HIS A 168 5.70 -4.48 26.91
C HIS A 168 6.12 -3.02 27.22
N ASP A 169 7.37 -2.65 26.92
CA ASP A 169 7.90 -1.29 27.12
C ASP A 169 7.47 -0.30 26.03
N LYS A 170 6.55 -0.71 25.14
CA LYS A 170 6.08 0.03 23.96
C LYS A 170 7.19 0.34 22.95
N LYS A 171 8.31 -0.38 23.00
CA LYS A 171 9.40 -0.25 22.02
C LYS A 171 9.07 -1.05 20.77
N LEU A 172 9.44 -0.50 19.61
CA LEU A 172 9.26 -1.15 18.31
C LEU A 172 10.06 -2.46 18.25
N LYS A 173 9.37 -3.56 17.91
CA LYS A 173 9.95 -4.89 17.67
C LYS A 173 9.84 -5.35 16.23
N GLY A 174 8.88 -4.85 15.48
CA GLY A 174 8.70 -5.27 14.09
C GLY A 174 7.53 -4.62 13.37
N VAL A 175 7.32 -5.08 12.13
CA VAL A 175 6.10 -4.84 11.37
C VAL A 175 5.53 -6.16 10.94
N LEU A 176 4.24 -6.35 11.19
CA LEU A 176 3.48 -7.43 10.62
C LEU A 176 2.66 -6.89 9.45
N SER A 177 2.78 -7.48 8.27
CA SER A 177 1.91 -7.16 7.15
C SER A 177 0.91 -8.28 6.90
N TYR A 178 -0.32 -7.93 6.53
CA TYR A 178 -1.34 -8.94 6.23
C TYR A 178 -0.91 -9.83 5.06
N TYR A 179 -0.16 -9.27 4.10
CA TYR A 179 0.40 -10.03 2.99
C TYR A 179 1.37 -11.15 3.42
N ASP A 180 2.16 -10.92 4.47
CA ASP A 180 3.04 -11.98 5.00
C ASP A 180 2.22 -13.16 5.57
N LEU A 181 1.02 -12.89 6.11
CA LEU A 181 0.09 -13.91 6.57
C LEU A 181 -0.63 -14.62 5.41
N ILE A 182 -1.00 -13.89 4.33
CA ILE A 182 -1.66 -14.49 3.16
C ILE A 182 -0.85 -15.65 2.60
N LYS A 183 0.48 -15.49 2.45
CA LYS A 183 1.37 -16.54 1.94
C LYS A 183 1.30 -17.83 2.76
N LEU A 184 1.07 -17.70 4.07
CA LEU A 184 0.97 -18.83 4.98
C LEU A 184 -0.41 -19.47 4.89
N MET A 185 -1.47 -18.65 4.82
CA MET A 185 -2.86 -19.12 4.67
C MET A 185 -3.11 -19.92 3.39
N ILE A 186 -2.42 -19.56 2.29
CA ILE A 186 -2.55 -20.27 1.01
C ILE A 186 -1.55 -21.43 0.85
N SER A 187 -0.63 -21.62 1.80
CA SER A 187 0.37 -22.67 1.70
C SER A 187 -0.24 -24.03 2.10
N PRO A 188 -0.04 -25.10 1.30
CA PRO A 188 -0.51 -26.44 1.62
C PRO A 188 -0.07 -26.94 3.01
N LYS A 189 1.08 -26.46 3.49
CA LYS A 189 1.68 -26.85 4.77
C LYS A 189 0.88 -26.39 6.00
N TYR A 190 0.04 -25.36 5.82
CA TYR A 190 -0.78 -24.71 6.86
C TYR A 190 -2.28 -24.68 6.53
N SER A 191 -2.70 -25.12 5.33
CA SER A 191 -4.11 -25.28 4.98
C SER A 191 -4.66 -26.56 5.59
N SER A 192 -5.69 -26.44 6.43
CA SER A 192 -6.48 -27.57 6.91
C SER A 192 -7.26 -28.18 5.74
N HIS A 193 -6.67 -29.11 4.99
CA HIS A 193 -7.45 -29.96 4.09
C HIS A 193 -8.30 -30.90 4.94
N HIS A 194 -9.61 -30.89 4.67
CA HIS A 194 -10.62 -31.78 5.25
C HIS A 194 -10.38 -33.23 4.81
N GLY A 195 -9.38 -33.90 5.38
CA GLY A 195 -9.17 -35.32 5.07
C GLY A 195 -7.90 -36.00 5.61
N GLU A 196 -6.94 -35.27 6.18
CA GLU A 196 -5.71 -35.90 6.68
C GLU A 196 -5.65 -35.90 8.20
N ARG A 197 -5.34 -37.10 8.72
CA ARG A 197 -5.42 -37.54 10.11
C ARG A 197 -4.91 -36.51 11.12
N ALA A 198 -5.70 -36.35 12.18
CA ALA A 198 -5.37 -35.61 13.38
C ALA A 198 -4.04 -36.13 13.97
N ASN A 199 -2.98 -35.33 13.87
CA ASN A 199 -1.87 -35.33 14.80
C ASN A 199 -1.26 -33.91 14.84
N GLU A 200 -1.61 -33.19 15.90
CA GLU A 200 -0.85 -32.10 16.55
C GLU A 200 -0.12 -31.07 15.68
N LYS A 201 -0.80 -30.43 14.74
CA LYS A 201 -0.37 -29.10 14.28
C LYS A 201 -1.13 -28.03 15.04
N ILE A 202 -0.44 -27.30 15.92
CA ILE A 202 -0.94 -26.04 16.47
C ILE A 202 -1.44 -25.20 15.29
N SER A 203 -2.72 -24.88 15.31
CA SER A 203 -3.36 -24.03 14.31
C SER A 203 -2.53 -22.76 14.10
N PHE A 204 -2.17 -22.45 12.83
CA PHE A 204 -1.40 -21.25 12.46
C PHE A 204 -1.91 -19.97 13.17
N TYR A 205 -3.22 -19.90 13.36
CA TYR A 205 -3.93 -18.82 14.02
C TYR A 205 -3.53 -18.59 15.49
N ASN A 206 -3.04 -19.62 16.18
CA ASN A 206 -2.66 -19.56 17.60
C ASN A 206 -1.18 -19.16 17.84
N TYR A 207 -0.37 -19.11 16.79
CA TYR A 207 1.01 -18.65 16.91
C TYR A 207 1.08 -17.17 17.31
N ARG A 208 2.21 -16.77 17.89
CA ARG A 208 2.43 -15.39 18.31
C ARG A 208 2.88 -14.52 17.15
N VAL A 209 2.54 -13.23 17.22
CA VAL A 209 2.91 -12.22 16.20
C VAL A 209 4.41 -12.19 15.94
N LYS A 210 5.25 -12.28 16.98
CA LYS A 210 6.71 -12.25 16.84
C LYS A 210 7.28 -13.33 15.90
N ASN A 211 6.58 -14.45 15.73
CA ASN A 211 7.02 -15.54 14.85
C ASN A 211 6.93 -15.16 13.36
N PHE A 212 6.14 -14.15 12.99
CA PHE A 212 5.90 -13.75 11.60
C PHE A 212 6.18 -12.27 11.33
N ALA A 213 6.33 -11.46 12.38
CA ALA A 213 6.70 -10.07 12.25
C ALA A 213 8.11 -9.93 11.68
N LYS A 214 8.30 -8.98 10.74
CA LYS A 214 9.64 -8.63 10.26
C LYS A 214 10.30 -7.71 11.28
N SER A 215 11.37 -8.19 11.90
CA SER A 215 12.10 -7.45 12.94
C SER A 215 13.02 -6.35 12.40
N TYR A 216 13.52 -6.52 11.17
CA TYR A 216 14.29 -5.49 10.47
C TYR A 216 13.34 -4.47 9.82
N VAL A 217 12.92 -3.49 10.61
CA VAL A 217 12.05 -2.41 10.16
C VAL A 217 12.89 -1.19 9.86
N LEU A 218 12.67 -0.61 8.68
CA LEU A 218 13.25 0.69 8.35
C LEU A 218 12.54 1.77 9.14
N THR A 219 13.29 2.41 10.03
CA THR A 219 12.84 3.50 10.89
C THR A 219 13.54 4.81 10.52
N LEU A 220 12.94 5.91 10.92
CA LEU A 220 13.52 7.25 10.80
C LEU A 220 13.20 8.04 12.06
N SER A 221 14.09 8.95 12.49
CA SER A 221 13.78 9.85 13.62
C SER A 221 12.86 10.99 13.16
N LYS A 222 12.16 11.62 14.10
CA LYS A 222 11.15 12.66 13.79
C LYS A 222 11.76 13.96 13.26
N GLU A 223 13.05 14.20 13.52
CA GLU A 223 13.82 15.38 13.11
C GLU A 223 14.22 15.33 11.62
N ARG A 224 14.07 14.18 10.97
CA ARG A 224 14.42 13.98 9.56
C ARG A 224 13.37 14.56 8.62
N HIS A 225 13.71 14.64 7.34
CA HIS A 225 12.82 15.23 6.34
C HIS A 225 11.99 14.18 5.59
N LEU A 226 10.81 14.59 5.10
CA LEU A 226 9.90 13.73 4.36
C LEU A 226 10.55 13.14 3.09
N ILE A 227 11.46 13.88 2.45
CA ILE A 227 12.25 13.39 1.31
C ILE A 227 13.03 12.10 1.62
N GLU A 228 13.51 11.95 2.85
CA GLU A 228 14.26 10.75 3.25
C GLU A 228 13.34 9.53 3.37
N VAL A 229 12.09 9.74 3.81
CA VAL A 229 11.04 8.72 3.79
C VAL A 229 10.75 8.28 2.35
N ILE A 230 10.64 9.22 1.42
CA ILE A 230 10.44 8.91 -0.01
C ILE A 230 11.61 8.07 -0.54
N ASN A 231 12.85 8.46 -0.22
CA ASN A 231 14.05 7.72 -0.63
C ASN A 231 14.05 6.29 -0.10
N LEU A 232 13.71 6.08 1.17
CA LEU A 232 13.59 4.74 1.76
C LEU A 232 12.50 3.92 1.05
N ILE A 233 11.31 4.50 0.82
CA ILE A 233 10.18 3.82 0.15
C ILE A 233 10.56 3.37 -1.26
N VAL A 234 11.19 4.26 -2.04
CA VAL A 234 11.56 3.97 -3.42
C VAL A 234 12.72 2.97 -3.48
N ASN A 235 13.82 3.24 -2.76
CA ASN A 235 15.06 2.46 -2.90
C ASN A 235 14.94 1.07 -2.26
N LYS A 236 14.27 0.97 -1.11
CA LYS A 236 14.09 -0.31 -0.41
C LYS A 236 12.82 -1.04 -0.84
N LYS A 237 12.09 -0.50 -1.83
CA LYS A 237 10.85 -1.07 -2.39
C LYS A 237 9.79 -1.40 -1.32
N ILE A 238 9.78 -0.65 -0.23
CA ILE A 238 8.76 -0.75 0.83
C ILE A 238 7.56 0.16 0.49
N GLY A 239 6.57 0.22 1.39
CA GLY A 239 5.39 1.09 1.23
C GLY A 239 5.14 2.02 2.42
N SER A 240 6.01 1.97 3.43
CA SER A 240 5.90 2.79 4.64
C SER A 240 7.21 2.78 5.44
N VAL A 241 7.45 3.85 6.19
CA VAL A 241 8.55 4.00 7.15
C VAL A 241 7.94 4.31 8.52
N ILE A 242 8.45 3.68 9.58
CA ILE A 242 8.04 3.97 10.95
C ILE A 242 8.90 5.10 11.48
N ILE A 243 8.27 6.06 12.14
CA ILE A 243 8.95 7.16 12.79
C ILE A 243 9.04 6.84 14.27
N VAL A 244 10.23 6.95 14.85
CA VAL A 244 10.52 6.56 16.24
C VAL A 244 11.16 7.69 17.02
N ASP A 245 11.01 7.64 18.34
CA ASP A 245 11.76 8.47 19.29
C ASP A 245 13.16 7.87 19.57
N PRO A 246 14.02 8.55 20.34
CA PRO A 246 15.33 8.02 20.73
C PRO A 246 15.29 6.70 21.50
N ASP A 247 14.21 6.42 22.23
CA ASP A 247 13.97 5.17 22.97
C ASP A 247 13.43 4.04 22.07
N ARG A 248 13.32 4.28 20.76
CA ARG A 248 12.78 3.38 19.73
C ARG A 248 11.28 3.07 19.93
N ARG A 249 10.52 3.95 20.59
CA ARG A 249 9.06 3.90 20.63
C ARG A 249 8.48 4.50 19.34
N PRO A 250 7.48 3.87 18.72
CA PRO A 250 6.92 4.35 17.46
C PRO A 250 6.04 5.59 17.69
N LEU A 251 6.41 6.71 17.08
CA LEU A 251 5.69 7.99 17.09
C LEU A 251 4.68 8.12 15.94
N GLY A 252 4.90 7.39 14.85
CA GLY A 252 4.00 7.40 13.70
C GLY A 252 4.43 6.44 12.60
N ILE A 253 3.61 6.36 11.56
CA ILE A 253 3.93 5.67 10.31
C ILE A 253 3.64 6.61 9.14
N ILE A 254 4.61 6.75 8.25
CA ILE A 254 4.43 7.48 6.99
C ILE A 254 4.39 6.46 5.87
N THR A 255 3.33 6.51 5.08
CA THR A 255 3.03 5.62 3.97
C THR A 255 3.07 6.36 2.64
N THR A 256 3.08 5.61 1.54
CA THR A 256 2.91 6.17 0.19
C THR A 256 1.67 7.07 0.09
N ARG A 257 0.56 6.69 0.75
CA ARG A 257 -0.68 7.47 0.77
C ARG A 257 -0.48 8.87 1.36
N ASP A 258 0.34 8.99 2.40
CA ASP A 258 0.59 10.25 3.09
C ASP A 258 1.41 11.20 2.22
N ILE A 259 2.41 10.66 1.51
CA ILE A 259 3.24 11.42 0.56
C ILE A 259 2.39 11.92 -0.62
N LEU A 260 1.56 11.06 -1.22
CA LEU A 260 0.66 11.45 -2.30
C LEU A 260 -0.35 12.52 -1.84
N ARG A 261 -0.89 12.39 -0.62
CA ARG A 261 -1.81 13.38 -0.04
C ARG A 261 -1.11 14.72 0.15
N PHE A 262 0.09 14.71 0.73
CA PHE A 262 0.89 15.92 0.93
C PHE A 262 1.16 16.65 -0.39
N PHE A 263 1.46 15.92 -1.47
CA PHE A 263 1.63 16.51 -2.79
C PHE A 263 0.36 17.26 -3.26
N ILE A 264 -0.80 16.60 -3.20
CA ILE A 264 -2.09 17.19 -3.61
C ILE A 264 -2.41 18.45 -2.81
N ASP A 265 -2.21 18.41 -1.50
CA ASP A 265 -2.54 19.53 -0.62
C ASP A 265 -1.63 20.75 -0.90
N ASN A 266 -0.36 20.52 -1.24
CA ASN A 266 0.56 21.59 -1.63
C ASN A 266 0.25 22.17 -3.01
N GLU A 267 -0.12 21.35 -4.01
CA GLU A 267 -0.56 21.86 -5.32
C GLU A 267 -1.81 22.74 -5.18
N LYS A 268 -2.81 22.29 -4.41
CA LYS A 268 -4.01 23.10 -4.13
C LYS A 268 -3.68 24.43 -3.47
N PHE A 269 -2.79 24.41 -2.48
CA PHE A 269 -2.38 25.62 -1.78
C PHE A 269 -1.61 26.59 -2.70
N ALA A 270 -0.74 26.07 -3.57
CA ALA A 270 -0.05 26.88 -4.58
C ALA A 270 -1.03 27.52 -5.56
N PHE A 271 -2.02 26.76 -6.03
CA PHE A 271 -3.08 27.26 -6.92
C PHE A 271 -3.95 28.35 -6.25
N ILE A 272 -4.36 28.16 -4.99
CA ILE A 272 -5.11 29.18 -4.25
C ILE A 272 -4.27 30.46 -4.05
N LYS A 273 -2.96 30.32 -3.80
CA LYS A 273 -2.04 31.46 -3.71
C LYS A 273 -1.90 32.21 -5.03
N SER A 274 -1.83 31.50 -6.17
CA SER A 274 -1.73 32.16 -7.48
C SER A 274 -2.99 32.94 -7.85
N LEU A 275 -4.16 32.52 -7.36
CA LEU A 275 -5.42 33.24 -7.53
C LEU A 275 -5.56 34.49 -6.65
N ASN A 276 -4.70 34.67 -5.63
CA ASN A 276 -4.73 35.81 -4.71
C ASN A 276 -3.43 36.65 -4.74
N PRO A 277 -3.10 37.33 -5.86
CA PRO A 277 -1.88 38.13 -5.96
C PRO A 277 -1.90 39.41 -5.06
N PHE A 278 -3.07 39.87 -4.60
CA PHE A 278 -3.21 41.21 -4.00
C PHE A 278 -2.88 41.33 -2.49
N LYS A 279 -2.59 40.25 -1.76
CA LYS A 279 -2.25 40.36 -0.32
C LYS A 279 -0.86 40.93 -0.02
N LYS A 280 -0.02 41.15 -1.03
CA LYS A 280 1.29 41.82 -0.87
C LYS A 280 1.25 43.33 -1.11
N MET A 281 0.15 43.88 -1.62
CA MET A 281 0.09 45.31 -2.03
C MET A 281 -0.44 46.26 -0.95
N PHE A 282 -0.95 45.75 0.17
CA PHE A 282 -1.49 46.54 1.29
C PHE A 282 -0.75 46.31 2.62
N LYS A 283 0.57 46.08 2.54
CA LYS A 283 1.47 46.34 3.67
C LYS A 283 2.32 47.57 3.32
N LYS A 284 1.69 48.74 3.43
CA LYS A 284 2.37 49.98 3.78
C LYS A 284 1.79 50.41 5.12
#